data_AF-A0A349JZY6-F1
#
_entry.id   AF-A0A349JZY6-F1
#
_cell.length_a   1.000
_cell.length_b   1.000
_cell.length_c   1.000
_cell.angle_alpha   90.00
_cell.angle_beta   90.00
_cell.angle_gamma   90.00
#
_symmetry.space_group_name_H-M   'P 1'
#
loop_
_entity.id
_entity.type
_entity.pdbx_description
1 polymer ?
#
loop_
_entity_poly.entity_id
_entity_poly.type
_entity_poly.pdbx_seq_one_letter_code
_entity_poly.pdbx_strand_id
1 'polypeptide(L)' 'MPLLDVRNLTTRFHTRTGVVHAVEGVSFSLETGQTIGIVGESGSGKSVT' A
#
# COMPACT_ATOMS: atom_id res chain seq x y z
N MET A 1 -1.44 7.31 20.31
CA MET A 1 -0.77 6.14 19.70
C MET A 1 -1.63 5.76 18.52
N PRO A 2 -1.04 5.61 17.33
CA PRO A 2 -1.81 5.32 16.13
C PRO A 2 -2.57 4.01 16.29
N LEU A 3 -3.80 3.98 15.76
CA LEU A 3 -4.60 2.76 15.68
C LEU A 3 -3.96 1.77 14.71
N LEU A 4 -3.36 2.28 13.64
CA LEU A 4 -2.59 1.51 12.65
C LEU A 4 -1.30 2.27 12.32
N ASP A 5 -0.15 1.61 12.39
CA ASP A 5 1.13 2.14 11.91
C ASP A 5 1.74 1.14 10.92
N VAL A 6 1.77 1.51 9.65
CA VAL A 6 2.34 0.72 8.55
C VAL A 6 3.67 1.34 8.14
N ARG A 7 4.72 0.52 8.11
CA ARG A 7 6.08 0.95 7.77
C ARG A 7 6.64 0.11 6.64
N ASN A 8 7.21 0.77 5.65
CA ASN A 8 7.94 0.16 4.52
C ASN A 8 7.16 -0.97 3.84
N LEU A 9 5.86 -0.79 3.63
CA LEU A 9 5.02 -1.76 2.94
C LEU A 9 5.48 -1.90 1.50
N THR A 10 5.83 -3.13 1.14
CA THR A 10 6.20 -3.51 -0.22
C THR A 10 5.44 -4.77 -0.61
N THR A 11 4.71 -4.70 -1.73
CA THR A 11 3.93 -5.81 -2.27
C THR A 11 4.45 -6.14 -3.66
N ARG A 12 4.89 -7.39 -3.86
CA ARG A 12 5.46 -7.88 -5.13
C ARG A 12 4.69 -9.09 -5.65
N PHE A 13 4.39 -9.08 -6.94
CA PHE A 13 3.78 -10.21 -7.64
C PHE A 13 4.77 -10.82 -8.63
N HIS A 14 4.95 -12.13 -8.54
CA HIS A 14 5.71 -12.88 -9.54
C HIS A 14 4.77 -13.23 -10.69
N THR A 15 5.08 -12.73 -11.88
CA THR A 15 4.35 -13.02 -13.11
C THR A 15 5.26 -13.74 -14.09
N ARG A 16 4.68 -14.32 -15.15
CA ARG A 16 5.45 -14.98 -16.22
C ARG A 16 6.43 -14.01 -16.92
N THR A 17 6.14 -12.72 -16.90
CA THR A 17 6.95 -11.69 -17.58
C THR A 17 7.91 -10.97 -16.63
N GLY A 18 7.99 -11.38 -15.36
CA GLY A 18 8.85 -10.78 -14.35
C GLY A 18 8.13 -10.40 -13.06
N VAL A 19 8.84 -9.71 -12.18
CA VAL A 19 8.30 -9.23 -10.90
C VAL A 19 7.62 -7.88 -11.09
N VAL A 20 6.36 -7.78 -10.68
CA VAL A 20 5.62 -6.52 -10.60
C VAL A 20 5.69 -6.01 -9.17
N HIS A 21 6.19 -4.79 -9.02
CA HIS A 21 6.22 -4.07 -7.75
C HIS A 21 4.93 -3.26 -7.64
N ALA A 22 3.92 -3.81 -6.97
CA ALA A 22 2.61 -3.16 -6.86
C ALA A 22 2.61 -2.00 -5.86
N VAL A 23 3.35 -2.15 -4.77
CA VAL A 23 3.61 -1.12 -3.76
C VAL A 23 5.08 -1.24 -3.36
N GLU A 24 5.80 -0.13 -3.19
CA GLU A 24 7.22 -0.16 -2.83
C GLU A 24 7.52 0.89 -1.74
N GLY A 25 7.86 0.43 -0.53
CA GLY A 25 8.35 1.27 0.56
C GLY A 25 7.33 2.24 1.15
N VAL A 26 6.03 1.97 1.05
CA VAL A 26 4.99 2.91 1.51
C VAL A 26 4.84 2.84 3.04
N SER A 27 4.80 4.01 3.69
CA SER A 27 4.59 4.12 5.13
C SER A 27 3.47 5.11 5.43
N PHE A 28 2.56 4.74 6.33
CA PHE A 28 1.47 5.60 6.78
C PHE A 28 0.98 5.18 8.17
N SER A 29 0.38 6.13 8.89
CA SER A 29 -0.26 5.88 10.17
C SER A 29 -1.70 6.39 10.15
N LEU A 30 -2.59 5.72 10.86
CA LEU A 30 -3.98 6.10 11.03
C LEU A 30 -4.27 6.23 12.53
N GLU A 31 -4.71 7.40 12.97
CA GLU A 31 -5.18 7.61 14.34
C GLU A 31 -6.65 7.19 14.49
N THR A 32 -7.09 6.97 15.73
CA THR A 32 -8.49 6.63 16.00
C THR A 32 -9.40 7.77 15.55
N GLY A 33 -10.46 7.44 14.79
CA GLY A 33 -11.41 8.43 14.27
C GLY A 33 -10.97 9.15 12.99
N GLN A 34 -9.79 8.83 12.44
CA GLN A 34 -9.38 9.30 11.12
C GLN A 34 -9.87 8.36 10.00
N THR A 35 -10.06 8.94 8.83
CA THR A 35 -10.34 8.21 7.58
C THR A 35 -9.21 8.47 6.61
N ILE A 36 -8.62 7.42 6.05
CA ILE A 36 -7.63 7.50 4.97
C ILE A 36 -8.25 6.99 3.66
N GLY A 37 -8.00 7.72 2.57
CA GLY A 37 -8.42 7.34 1.23
C GLY A 37 -7.21 7.06 0.35
N ILE A 38 -7.22 5.92 -0.35
CA ILE A 38 -6.18 5.57 -1.33
C ILE A 38 -6.76 5.77 -2.74
N VAL A 39 -6.16 6.68 -3.51
CA VAL A 39 -6.62 7.07 -4.85
C VAL A 39 -5.51 6.91 -5.89
N GLY A 40 -5.89 6.73 -7.15
CA GLY A 40 -4.94 6.47 -8.25
C GLY A 40 -5.55 5.64 -9.39
N GLU A 41 -4.86 5.60 -10.53
CA GLU A 41 -5.29 4.89 -11.75
C GLU A 41 -5.46 3.39 -11.56
N SER A 42 -6.26 2.73 -12.41
CA SER A 42 -6.41 1.26 -12.36
C SER A 42 -5.05 0.57 -12.48
N GLY A 43 -4.77 -0.40 -11.60
CA GLY A 43 -3.48 -1.11 -11.56
C GLY A 43 -2.38 -0.48 -10.70
N SER A 44 -2.60 0.70 -10.10
CA SER A 44 -1.58 1.42 -9.30
C SER A 44 -1.27 0.84 -7.91
N GLY A 45 -1.71 -0.39 -7.61
CA GLY A 45 -1.43 -1.06 -6.32
C GLY A 45 -2.40 -0.80 -5.16
N LYS A 46 -3.40 0.10 -5.32
CA LYS A 46 -4.30 0.51 -4.22
C LYS A 46 -4.99 -0.62 -3.46
N SER A 47 -5.45 -1.65 -4.15
CA SER A 47 -6.19 -2.78 -3.55
C SER A 47 -5.31 -3.76 -2.79
N VAL A 48 -3.99 -3.60 -2.88
CA VAL A 48 -2.98 -4.48 -2.28
C VAL A 48 -2.01 -3.70 -1.38
N THR A 49 -2.37 -2.45 -1.11
CA THR A 49 -1.85 -1.60 -0.03
C THR A 49 -2.66 -1.90 1.23
#